data_AF-A0A938Q8W6-F1
#
_entry.id   AF-A0A938Q8W6-F1
#
_cell.length_a   1.000
_cell.length_b   1.000
_cell.length_c   1.000
_cell.angle_alpha   90.00
_cell.angle_beta   90.00
_cell.angle_gamma   90.00
#
_symmetry.space_group_name_H-M   'P 1'
#
loop_
_entity.id
_entity.type
_entity.pdbx_description
1 polymer ?
#
loop_
_entity_poly.entity_id
_entity_poly.type
_entity_poly.pdbx_seq_one_letter_code
_entity_poly.pdbx_strand_id
1 'polypeptide(L)'
;MTIAARKVRDVPVPAPGRELPEWIHRTDLPVPALAEYRAQALSTRVYAFLLAMIDGERSIRDMARLMEQQKLMPAEDAVPAIRRFLARALQDPHRRPQL
;
A
#
# COMPACT_ATOMS: atom_id res chain seq x y z
N MET A 1 9.18 5.94 38.32
CA MET A 1 9.18 7.27 37.66
C MET A 1 7.73 7.62 37.37
N THR A 2 7.23 8.70 37.94
CA THR A 2 5.80 9.07 37.83
C THR A 2 5.66 10.28 36.92
N ILE A 3 4.80 10.17 35.91
CA ILE A 3 4.45 11.27 35.01
C ILE A 3 3.14 11.87 35.51
N ALA A 4 3.08 13.19 35.62
CA ALA A 4 1.86 13.94 35.91
C ALA A 4 1.55 14.90 34.76
N ALA A 5 0.26 15.05 34.43
CA ALA A 5 -0.23 15.98 33.43
C ALA A 5 -1.14 17.02 34.09
N ARG A 6 -1.03 18.29 33.67
CA ARG A 6 -1.90 19.39 34.12
C ARG A 6 -2.59 20.01 32.91
N LYS A 7 -3.92 20.14 32.97
CA LYS A 7 -4.70 20.86 31.96
C LYS A 7 -4.30 22.34 31.96
N VAL A 8 -3.82 22.84 30.83
CA VAL A 8 -3.34 24.23 30.68
C VAL A 8 -4.37 25.17 30.05
N ARG A 9 -5.33 24.63 29.29
CA ARG A 9 -6.41 25.42 28.68
C ARG A 9 -7.59 24.55 28.28
N ASP A 10 -8.74 25.20 28.16
CA ASP A 10 -9.88 24.70 27.41
C ASP A 10 -9.80 25.17 25.96
N VAL A 11 -10.25 24.32 25.03
CA VAL A 11 -10.33 24.64 23.60
C VAL A 11 -11.78 24.49 23.13
N PRO A 12 -12.25 25.31 22.18
CA PRO A 12 -13.57 25.16 21.60
C PRO A 12 -13.78 23.77 21.02
N VAL A 13 -15.03 23.29 21.08
CA VAL A 13 -15.42 22.01 20.47
C VAL A 13 -15.01 22.02 18.99
N PRO A 14 -14.31 20.98 18.50
CA PRO A 14 -13.94 20.89 17.09
C PRO A 14 -15.17 21.07 16.19
N ALA A 15 -14.99 21.68 15.02
CA ALA A 15 -16.07 21.82 14.06
C ALA A 15 -16.66 20.43 13.72
N PRO A 16 -18.01 20.29 13.63
CA PRO A 16 -18.67 19.06 13.20
C PRO A 16 -18.08 18.56 11.87
N GLY A 17 -17.84 17.25 11.76
CA GLY A 17 -17.29 16.63 10.54
C GLY A 17 -15.77 16.41 10.53
N ARG A 18 -15.07 16.70 11.64
CA ARG A 18 -13.66 16.27 11.85
C ARG A 18 -13.53 15.01 12.72
N GLU A 19 -14.66 14.43 13.11
CA GLU A 19 -14.68 13.21 13.90
C GLU A 19 -14.24 12.03 13.01
N LEU A 20 -13.35 11.20 13.55
CA LEU A 20 -12.99 9.97 12.86
C LEU A 20 -14.18 9.01 12.93
N PRO A 21 -14.42 8.20 11.89
CA PRO A 21 -15.46 7.17 11.93
C PRO A 21 -15.31 6.24 13.13
N GLU A 22 -16.44 5.75 13.66
CA GLU A 22 -16.47 4.89 14.85
C GLU A 22 -15.57 3.64 14.73
N TRP A 23 -15.50 3.05 13.52
CA TRP A 23 -14.66 1.88 13.25
C TRP A 23 -13.16 2.13 13.40
N ILE A 24 -12.71 3.41 13.40
CA ILE A 24 -11.31 3.77 13.70
C ILE A 24 -11.08 3.80 15.22
N HIS A 25 -12.10 4.21 15.99
CA HIS A 25 -12.01 4.30 17.45
C HIS A 25 -12.14 2.94 18.13
N ARG A 26 -12.91 2.03 17.53
CA ARG A 26 -13.26 0.73 18.10
C ARG A 26 -12.60 -0.41 17.33
N THR A 27 -11.76 -1.18 18.01
CA THR A 27 -11.01 -2.28 17.41
C THR A 27 -11.83 -3.54 17.15
N ASP A 28 -13.06 -3.59 17.67
CA ASP A 28 -14.01 -4.69 17.52
C ASP A 28 -14.98 -4.51 16.34
N LEU A 29 -14.94 -3.35 15.67
CA LEU A 29 -15.80 -3.07 14.53
C LEU A 29 -15.14 -3.50 13.20
N PRO A 30 -15.93 -3.96 12.22
CA PRO A 30 -15.40 -4.31 10.90
C PRO A 30 -14.91 -3.06 10.17
N VAL A 31 -13.73 -3.16 9.57
CA VAL A 31 -13.19 -2.12 8.67
C VAL A 31 -13.96 -2.13 7.35
N PRO A 32 -14.57 -1.01 6.93
CA PRO A 32 -15.36 -0.96 5.71
C PRO A 32 -14.48 -1.14 4.47
N ALA A 33 -14.97 -1.95 3.53
CA ALA A 33 -14.29 -2.20 2.27
C ALA A 33 -14.55 -1.08 1.25
N LEU A 34 -14.08 0.13 1.55
CA LEU A 34 -14.21 1.33 0.71
C LEU A 34 -13.59 1.12 -0.68
N ALA A 35 -14.17 1.73 -1.71
CA ALA A 35 -13.75 1.53 -3.09
C ALA A 35 -12.30 1.99 -3.32
N GLU A 36 -11.89 3.10 -2.70
CA GLU A 36 -10.53 3.63 -2.76
C GLU A 36 -9.53 2.64 -2.16
N TYR A 37 -9.88 2.04 -1.00
CA TYR A 37 -9.03 1.05 -0.34
C TYR A 37 -8.92 -0.24 -1.15
N ARG A 38 -10.00 -0.66 -1.82
CA ARG A 38 -9.95 -1.85 -2.70
C ARG A 38 -9.02 -1.63 -3.88
N ALA A 39 -9.11 -0.47 -4.54
CA ALA A 39 -8.24 -0.13 -5.66
C ALA A 39 -6.77 -0.07 -5.22
N GLN A 40 -6.49 0.62 -4.12
CA GLN A 40 -5.15 0.73 -3.54
C GLN A 40 -4.57 -0.62 -3.10
N ALA A 41 -5.40 -1.49 -2.50
CA ALA A 41 -5.00 -2.83 -2.09
C ALA A 41 -4.61 -3.71 -3.28
N LEU A 42 -5.35 -3.64 -4.39
CA LEU A 42 -5.04 -4.38 -5.61
C LEU A 42 -3.68 -3.93 -6.19
N SER A 43 -3.47 -2.62 -6.31
CA SER A 43 -2.19 -2.06 -6.78
C SER A 43 -1.03 -2.49 -5.88
N THR A 44 -1.22 -2.40 -4.56
CA THR A 44 -0.22 -2.82 -3.58
C THR A 44 0.12 -4.31 -3.70
N ARG A 45 -0.89 -5.17 -3.90
CA ARG A 45 -0.70 -6.61 -4.08
C ARG A 45 0.15 -6.94 -5.30
N VAL A 46 -0.09 -6.28 -6.44
CA VAL A 46 0.71 -6.46 -7.66
C VAL A 46 2.16 -6.02 -7.42
N TYR A 47 2.35 -4.88 -6.76
CA TYR A 47 3.68 -4.39 -6.38
C TYR A 47 4.43 -5.35 -5.44
N ALA A 48 3.76 -5.84 -4.40
CA ALA A 48 4.32 -6.80 -3.47
C ALA A 48 4.69 -8.12 -4.16
N PHE A 49 3.85 -8.58 -5.10
CA PHE A 49 4.13 -9.76 -5.90
C PHE A 49 5.35 -9.57 -6.80
N LEU A 50 5.48 -8.42 -7.48
CA LEU A 50 6.66 -8.09 -8.28
C LEU A 50 7.94 -8.11 -7.43
N LEU A 51 7.91 -7.52 -6.24
CA LEU A 51 9.04 -7.54 -5.30
C LEU A 51 9.39 -8.96 -4.85
N ALA A 52 8.38 -9.77 -4.52
CA ALA A 52 8.57 -11.15 -4.09
C ALA A 52 9.17 -12.06 -5.19
N MET A 53 9.04 -11.67 -6.46
CA MET A 53 9.67 -12.40 -7.57
C MET A 53 11.16 -12.10 -7.75
N ILE A 54 11.69 -11.05 -7.11
CA ILE A 54 13.10 -10.65 -7.21
C ILE A 54 13.93 -11.55 -6.28
N ASP A 55 14.41 -12.66 -6.82
CA ASP A 55 15.31 -13.61 -6.15
C ASP A 55 16.78 -13.49 -6.59
N GLY A 56 17.05 -12.67 -7.60
CA GLY A 56 18.38 -12.48 -8.19
C GLY A 56 18.72 -13.46 -9.31
N GLU A 57 17.87 -14.45 -9.59
CA GLU A 57 18.08 -15.47 -10.62
C GLU A 57 17.15 -15.29 -11.82
N ARG A 58 15.92 -14.78 -11.59
CA ARG A 58 14.92 -14.61 -12.64
C ARG A 58 15.20 -13.42 -13.53
N SER A 59 15.04 -13.61 -14.84
CA SER A 59 15.02 -12.50 -15.79
C SER A 59 13.65 -11.79 -15.80
N ILE A 60 13.61 -10.56 -16.33
CA ILE A 60 12.36 -9.82 -16.58
C ILE A 60 11.37 -10.65 -17.43
N ARG A 61 11.88 -11.48 -18.36
CA ARG A 61 11.04 -12.34 -19.20
C ARG A 61 10.42 -13.48 -18.39
N ASP A 62 11.14 -14.03 -17.43
CA ASP A 62 10.62 -15.07 -16.53
C ASP A 62 9.55 -14.50 -15.60
N MET A 63 9.78 -13.30 -15.07
CA MET A 63 8.78 -12.56 -14.30
C MET A 63 7.52 -12.28 -15.12
N ALA A 64 7.65 -11.87 -16.39
CA ALA A 64 6.50 -11.62 -17.27
C ALA A 64 5.68 -12.89 -17.53
N ARG A 65 6.35 -14.04 -17.76
CA ARG A 65 5.68 -15.35 -17.87
C ARG A 65 4.92 -15.72 -16.61
N LEU A 66 5.49 -15.45 -15.43
CA LEU A 66 4.82 -15.71 -14.15
C LEU A 66 3.58 -14.82 -13.97
N MET A 67 3.64 -13.54 -14.36
CA MET A 67 2.47 -12.64 -14.31
C MET A 67 1.33 -13.13 -15.21
N GLU A 68 1.65 -13.64 -16.40
CA GLU A 68 0.68 -14.22 -17.33
C GLU A 68 0.09 -15.53 -16.80
N GLN A 69 0.92 -16.42 -16.23
CA GLN A 69 0.45 -17.66 -15.59
C GLN A 69 -0.50 -17.40 -14.43
N GLN A 70 -0.27 -16.32 -13.68
CA GLN A 70 -1.14 -15.88 -12.58
C GLN A 70 -2.38 -15.10 -13.07
N LYS A 71 -2.58 -14.97 -14.40
CA LYS A 71 -3.69 -14.23 -15.04
C LYS A 71 -3.77 -12.77 -14.59
N LEU A 72 -2.62 -12.16 -14.30
CA LEU A 72 -2.55 -10.74 -13.93
C LEU A 72 -2.58 -9.84 -15.17
N MET A 73 -1.78 -10.20 -16.19
CA MET A 73 -1.73 -9.51 -17.49
C MET A 73 -0.94 -10.34 -18.51
N PRO A 74 -1.14 -10.11 -19.83
CA PRO A 74 -0.34 -10.73 -20.88
C PRO A 74 1.16 -10.47 -20.72
N ALA A 75 2.00 -11.44 -21.11
CA ALA A 75 3.45 -11.30 -20.96
C ALA A 75 4.02 -10.11 -21.77
N GLU A 76 3.42 -9.79 -22.91
CA GLU A 76 3.80 -8.65 -23.76
C GLU A 76 3.60 -7.29 -23.06
N ASP A 77 2.53 -7.17 -22.27
CA ASP A 77 2.23 -5.98 -21.47
C ASP A 77 3.03 -5.96 -20.16
N ALA A 78 3.33 -7.14 -19.60
CA ALA A 78 4.08 -7.29 -18.36
C ALA A 78 5.52 -6.80 -18.48
N VAL A 79 6.21 -7.08 -19.60
CA VAL A 79 7.61 -6.68 -19.81
C VAL A 79 7.84 -5.17 -19.63
N PRO A 80 7.13 -4.26 -20.32
CA PRO A 80 7.31 -2.82 -20.13
C PRO A 80 6.89 -2.36 -18.73
N ALA A 81 5.87 -2.99 -18.12
CA ALA A 81 5.45 -2.68 -16.76
C ALA A 81 6.53 -3.02 -15.72
N ILE A 82 7.12 -4.22 -15.80
CA ILE A 82 8.21 -4.67 -14.93
C ILE A 82 9.44 -3.77 -15.09
N ARG A 83 9.81 -3.42 -16.33
CA ARG A 83 10.93 -2.50 -16.59
C ARG A 83 10.73 -1.15 -15.91
N ARG A 84 9.54 -0.55 -16.06
CA ARG A 84 9.20 0.74 -15.46
C ARG A 84 9.21 0.66 -13.93
N PHE A 85 8.70 -0.44 -13.38
CA PHE A 85 8.72 -0.71 -11.95
C PHE A 85 10.15 -0.77 -11.41
N LEU A 86 11.00 -1.63 -11.98
CA LEU A 86 12.39 -1.81 -11.55
C LEU A 86 13.21 -0.53 -11.70
N ALA A 87 13.03 0.20 -12.81
CA ALA A 87 13.69 1.49 -13.01
C ALA A 87 13.31 2.49 -11.90
N ARG A 88 12.03 2.54 -11.52
CA ARG A 88 11.57 3.42 -10.45
C ARG A 88 12.04 2.97 -9.07
N ALA A 89 12.08 1.66 -8.81
CA ALA A 89 12.61 1.10 -7.56
C ALA A 89 14.10 1.41 -7.38
N LEU A 90 14.88 1.39 -8.47
CA LEU A 90 16.30 1.75 -8.45
C LEU A 90 16.51 3.25 -8.21
N GLN A 91 15.65 4.10 -8.76
CA GLN A 91 15.74 5.56 -8.60
C GLN A 91 15.34 6.04 -7.21
N ASP A 92 14.50 5.28 -6.50
CA ASP A 92 13.98 5.68 -5.19
C ASP A 92 13.94 4.48 -4.22
N PRO A 93 15.12 3.96 -3.81
CA PRO A 93 15.22 2.77 -2.95
C PRO A 93 14.68 3.01 -1.52
N HIS A 94 14.44 4.26 -1.14
CA HIS A 94 13.92 4.64 0.17
C HIS A 94 12.44 5.10 0.14
N ARG A 95 11.79 5.09 -1.02
CA ARG A 95 10.35 5.31 -1.09
C ARG A 95 9.64 4.14 -0.43
N ARG A 96 9.09 4.37 0.76
CA ARG A 96 8.02 3.50 1.25
C ARG A 96 6.88 3.57 0.22
N PRO A 97 6.32 2.42 -0.23
CA PRO A 97 5.06 2.47 -0.94
C PRO A 97 4.10 3.24 -0.05
N GLN A 98 3.57 4.36 -0.57
CA GLN A 98 2.61 5.17 0.17
C GLN A 98 1.38 4.27 0.36
N LEU A 99 1.20 3.79 1.59
CA LEU A 99 0.05 3.01 2.03
C LEU A 99 -1.21 3.86 1.88
#